data_AF-A0A956EEJ2-F1
#
_entry.id   AF-A0A956EEJ2-F1
#
_cell.length_a   1.000
_cell.length_b   1.000
_cell.length_c   1.000
_cell.angle_alpha   90.00
_cell.angle_beta   90.00
_cell.angle_gamma   90.00
#
_symmetry.space_group_name_H-M   'P 1'
#
loop_
_entity.id
_entity.type
_entity.pdbx_description
1 polymer ?
#
loop_
_entity_poly.entity_id
_entity_poly.type
_entity_poly.pdbx_seq_one_letter_code
_entity_poly.pdbx_strand_id
1 'polypeptide(L)'
;MSYRDDRQALALQLAELERENERLRSEIESFEERLSRVMNERQELQHARSRRSCVLCRGTLLPVAIFAGHDTRAPLPLSMSTLRFVSPQGGFTHSAPVRSFVCSTCGFIHNFVDITAPASAGPGPGE
;
A
#
# COMPACT_ATOMS: atom_id res chain seq x y z
N MET A 1 23.84 -23.40 -58.14
CA MET A 1 22.75 -23.52 -57.15
C MET A 1 23.33 -23.22 -55.79
N SER A 2 23.10 -22.03 -55.21
CA SER A 2 23.62 -21.59 -53.90
C SER A 2 22.62 -20.66 -53.22
N TYR A 3 22.06 -19.75 -54.00
CA TYR A 3 21.11 -18.72 -53.54
C TYR A 3 19.82 -19.26 -52.87
N ARG A 4 19.44 -20.51 -53.15
CA ARG A 4 18.25 -21.14 -52.57
C ARG A 4 18.51 -21.71 -51.16
N ASP A 5 19.72 -22.23 -50.96
CA ASP A 5 20.16 -22.79 -49.68
C ASP A 5 20.51 -21.65 -48.70
N ASP A 6 21.13 -20.57 -49.20
CA ASP A 6 21.41 -19.36 -48.42
C ASP A 6 20.11 -18.70 -47.89
N ARG A 7 19.04 -18.69 -48.69
CA ARG A 7 17.73 -18.18 -48.27
C ARG A 7 17.07 -19.05 -47.19
N GLN A 8 17.22 -20.36 -47.25
CA GLN A 8 16.71 -21.26 -46.22
C GLN A 8 17.49 -21.14 -44.92
N ALA A 9 18.82 -21.00 -44.99
CA ALA A 9 19.66 -20.77 -43.82
C ALA A 9 19.30 -19.46 -43.10
N LEU A 10 19.10 -18.36 -43.86
CA LEU A 10 18.67 -17.08 -43.29
C LEU A 10 17.27 -17.13 -42.69
N ALA A 11 16.34 -17.85 -43.30
CA ALA A 11 14.99 -18.01 -42.76
C ALA A 11 14.97 -18.75 -41.42
N LEU A 12 15.83 -19.77 -41.26
CA LEU A 12 15.97 -20.50 -39.99
C LEU A 12 16.57 -19.60 -38.89
N GLN A 13 17.60 -18.82 -39.22
CA GLN A 13 18.20 -17.87 -38.28
C GLN A 13 17.22 -16.77 -37.86
N LEU A 14 16.44 -16.22 -38.78
CA LEU A 14 15.39 -15.25 -38.45
C LEU A 14 14.34 -15.85 -37.51
N ALA A 15 13.87 -17.06 -37.80
CA ALA A 15 12.88 -17.73 -36.95
C ALA A 15 13.43 -18.09 -35.55
N GLU A 16 14.74 -18.31 -35.43
CA GLU A 16 15.41 -18.49 -34.13
C GLU A 16 15.52 -17.17 -33.36
N LEU A 17 15.95 -16.10 -34.04
CA LEU A 17 16.05 -14.76 -33.45
C LEU A 17 14.69 -14.21 -33.02
N GLU A 18 13.62 -14.44 -33.79
CA GLU A 18 12.26 -14.03 -33.42
C GLU A 18 11.79 -14.74 -32.15
N ARG A 19 12.03 -16.06 -32.05
CA ARG A 19 11.71 -16.83 -30.84
C ARG A 19 12.49 -16.35 -29.62
N GLU A 20 13.77 -16.03 -29.80
CA GLU A 20 14.59 -15.51 -28.71
C GLU A 20 14.17 -14.08 -28.31
N ASN A 21 13.78 -13.23 -29.26
CA ASN A 21 13.25 -11.90 -28.97
C ASN A 21 11.95 -11.98 -28.16
N GLU A 22 11.03 -12.86 -28.55
CA GLU A 22 9.78 -13.09 -27.83
C GLU A 22 10.06 -13.55 -26.40
N ARG A 23 11.01 -14.49 -26.22
CA ARG A 23 11.42 -14.96 -24.89
C ARG A 23 11.97 -13.83 -24.03
N LEU A 24 12.92 -13.06 -24.56
CA LEU A 24 13.54 -11.95 -23.85
C LEU A 24 12.53 -10.86 -23.46
N ARG A 25 11.56 -10.55 -24.33
CA ARG A 25 10.48 -9.60 -24.01
C ARG A 25 9.61 -10.09 -22.87
N SER A 26 9.24 -11.37 -22.87
CA SER A 26 8.45 -11.96 -21.78
C SER A 26 9.22 -11.99 -20.45
N GLU A 27 10.54 -12.21 -20.51
CA GLU A 27 11.40 -12.15 -19.33
C GLU A 27 11.44 -10.73 -18.75
N ILE A 28 11.64 -9.71 -19.59
CA ILE A 28 11.64 -8.29 -19.19
C ILE A 28 10.31 -7.90 -18.54
N GLU A 29 9.18 -8.20 -19.17
CA GLU A 29 7.86 -7.89 -18.63
C GLU A 29 7.66 -8.54 -17.25
N SER A 30 8.06 -9.81 -17.10
CA SER A 30 7.98 -10.52 -15.81
C SER A 30 8.88 -9.90 -14.73
N PHE A 31 10.01 -9.29 -15.11
CA PHE A 31 10.90 -8.60 -14.18
C PHE A 31 10.35 -7.23 -13.79
N GLU A 32 9.78 -6.48 -14.73
CA GLU A 32 9.15 -5.20 -14.48
C GLU A 32 7.95 -5.34 -13.53
N GLU A 33 7.11 -6.35 -13.72
CA GLU A 33 6.03 -6.65 -12.78
C GLU A 33 6.53 -6.95 -11.37
N ARG A 34 7.57 -7.78 -11.25
CA ARG A 34 8.18 -8.10 -9.93
C ARG A 34 8.77 -6.86 -9.27
N LEU A 35 9.47 -6.03 -10.03
CA LEU A 35 10.02 -4.77 -9.53
C LEU A 35 8.92 -3.81 -9.07
N SER A 36 7.85 -3.67 -9.86
CA SER A 36 6.70 -2.86 -9.50
C SER A 36 6.07 -3.32 -8.18
N ARG A 37 5.86 -4.63 -8.00
CA ARG A 37 5.37 -5.20 -6.73
C ARG A 37 6.29 -4.90 -5.55
N VAL A 38 7.59 -5.13 -5.69
CA VAL A 38 8.57 -4.86 -4.62
C VAL A 38 8.65 -3.37 -4.27
N MET A 39 8.55 -2.49 -5.26
CA MET A 39 8.54 -1.04 -5.03
C MET A 39 7.28 -0.61 -4.28
N ASN A 40 6.12 -1.13 -4.65
CA ASN A 40 4.86 -0.87 -3.95
C ASN A 40 4.92 -1.35 -2.50
N GLU A 41 5.38 -2.58 -2.26
CA GLU A 41 5.56 -3.13 -0.91
C GLU A 41 6.55 -2.29 -0.07
N ARG A 42 7.67 -1.86 -0.66
CA ARG A 42 8.63 -0.98 0.02
C ARG A 42 8.02 0.38 0.35
N GLN A 43 7.24 0.96 -0.55
CA GLN A 43 6.57 2.22 -0.33
C GLN A 43 5.56 2.10 0.82
N GLU A 44 4.75 1.04 0.85
CA GLU A 44 3.83 0.74 1.94
C GLU A 44 4.56 0.57 3.28
N LEU A 45 5.67 -0.18 3.30
CA LEU A 45 6.50 -0.36 4.51
C LEU A 45 7.13 0.95 4.98
N GLN A 46 7.57 1.83 4.07
CA GLN A 46 8.11 3.14 4.43
C GLN A 46 7.04 4.06 5.01
N HIS A 47 5.83 4.08 4.42
CA HIS A 47 4.69 4.80 4.99
C HIS A 47 4.27 4.24 6.36
N ALA A 48 4.37 2.93 6.58
CA ALA A 48 4.11 2.33 7.88
C ALA A 48 5.19 2.66 8.93
N ARG A 49 6.45 2.84 8.51
CA ARG A 49 7.58 3.19 9.39
C ARG A 49 7.59 4.66 9.78
N SER A 50 7.26 5.58 8.87
CA SER A 50 7.20 7.01 9.19
C SER A 50 6.16 7.34 10.26
N ARG A 51 5.14 6.49 10.43
CA ARG A 51 4.13 6.55 11.50
C ARG A 51 4.64 6.13 12.90
N ARG A 52 5.91 5.72 13.06
CA ARG A 52 6.43 5.17 14.33
C ARG A 52 7.44 6.05 15.09
N SER A 53 7.74 7.25 14.59
CA SER A 53 8.63 8.20 15.27
C SER A 53 7.92 9.49 15.65
N CYS A 54 8.17 10.00 16.85
CA CYS A 54 7.66 11.27 17.32
C CYS A 54 8.10 12.41 16.41
N VAL A 55 7.17 13.25 15.96
CA VAL A 55 7.47 14.41 15.10
C VAL A 55 8.37 15.43 15.81
N LEU A 56 8.26 15.54 17.14
CA LEU A 56 8.98 16.53 17.94
C LEU A 56 10.41 16.07 18.30
N CYS A 57 10.55 14.89 18.91
CA CYS A 57 11.82 14.43 19.47
C CYS A 57 12.40 13.19 18.78
N ARG A 58 11.75 12.68 17.72
CA ARG A 58 12.12 11.43 17.01
C ARG A 58 12.12 10.16 17.86
N GLY A 59 11.66 10.24 19.12
CA GLY A 59 11.49 9.09 20.01
C GLY A 59 10.48 8.05 19.51
N THR A 60 10.49 6.87 20.12
CA THR A 60 9.64 5.74 19.73
C THR A 60 8.19 5.97 20.14
N LEU A 61 7.27 5.72 19.20
CA LEU A 61 5.83 5.79 19.41
C LEU A 61 5.26 4.43 19.81
N LEU A 62 4.59 4.37 20.96
CA LEU A 62 3.91 3.18 21.48
C LEU A 62 2.40 3.32 21.25
N PRO A 63 1.71 2.27 20.75
CA PRO A 63 0.28 2.34 20.49
C PRO A 63 -0.49 2.52 21.79
N VAL A 64 -1.45 3.44 21.80
CA VAL A 64 -2.38 3.67 22.91
C VAL A 64 -3.79 3.76 22.37
N ALA A 65 -4.75 3.33 23.18
CA ALA A 65 -6.15 3.52 22.85
C ALA A 65 -6.66 4.78 23.56
N ILE A 66 -7.31 5.66 22.80
CA ILE A 66 -8.00 6.84 23.36
C ILE A 66 -9.48 6.64 23.14
N PHE A 67 -10.23 6.78 24.21
CA PHE A 67 -11.66 6.59 24.23
C PHE A 67 -12.34 7.85 24.78
N ALA A 68 -13.56 8.11 24.33
CA ALA A 68 -14.41 9.14 24.89
C ALA A 68 -15.29 8.56 26.03
N GLY A 69 -15.66 9.43 26.96
CA GLY A 69 -16.54 9.11 28.09
C GLY A 69 -15.81 8.97 29.42
N HIS A 70 -16.56 9.12 30.52
CA HIS A 70 -16.02 8.91 31.87
C HIS A 70 -15.99 7.41 32.24
N ASP A 71 -16.77 6.58 31.53
CA ASP A 71 -16.99 5.19 31.90
C ASP A 71 -15.91 4.30 31.31
N THR A 72 -15.02 3.82 32.17
CA THR A 72 -13.93 2.91 31.81
C THR A 72 -14.43 1.50 31.48
N ARG A 73 -15.67 1.15 31.82
CA ARG A 73 -16.28 -0.15 31.52
C ARG A 73 -16.93 -0.19 30.12
N ALA A 74 -17.23 0.96 29.54
CA ALA A 74 -17.84 1.09 28.22
C ALA A 74 -17.12 2.19 27.39
N PRO A 75 -15.84 1.98 27.04
CA PRO A 75 -15.07 2.99 26.32
C PRO A 75 -15.63 3.23 24.91
N LEU A 76 -15.95 4.48 24.57
CA LEU A 76 -16.38 4.85 23.22
C LEU A 76 -15.15 5.07 22.32
N PRO A 77 -14.98 4.32 21.23
CA PRO A 77 -13.83 4.50 20.34
C PRO A 77 -13.86 5.89 19.69
N LEU A 78 -12.73 6.60 19.71
CA LEU A 78 -12.62 7.87 19.00
C LEU A 78 -12.50 7.63 17.49
N SER A 79 -13.54 8.02 16.76
CA SER A 79 -13.51 8.14 15.30
C SER A 79 -13.53 9.60 14.90
N MET A 80 -12.71 10.00 13.92
CA MET A 80 -12.79 11.35 13.34
C MET A 80 -13.61 11.29 12.05
N SER A 81 -14.58 12.20 11.92
CA SER A 81 -15.29 12.42 10.67
C SER A 81 -14.31 12.96 9.63
N THR A 82 -13.91 12.15 8.65
CA THR A 82 -12.99 12.53 7.59
C THR A 82 -13.72 13.17 6.41
N LEU A 83 -14.40 14.28 6.65
CA LEU A 83 -14.81 15.17 5.56
C LEU A 83 -13.71 16.19 5.33
N ARG A 84 -13.00 16.10 4.20
CA ARG A 84 -12.50 17.25 3.37
C ARG A 84 -11.42 16.95 2.35
N PHE A 85 -10.85 15.74 2.25
CA PHE A 85 -9.66 15.60 1.41
C PHE A 85 -9.94 15.52 -0.11
N VAL A 86 -11.17 15.22 -0.59
CA VAL A 86 -11.35 14.95 -2.06
C VAL A 86 -12.71 15.29 -2.71
N SER A 87 -13.78 15.70 -2.01
CA SER A 87 -15.11 15.91 -2.66
C SER A 87 -15.71 17.30 -2.43
N PRO A 88 -15.98 18.10 -3.49
CA PRO A 88 -16.63 19.41 -3.40
C PRO A 88 -18.16 19.35 -3.21
N GLN A 89 -18.80 18.18 -3.29
CA GLN A 89 -20.26 18.00 -3.19
C GLN A 89 -20.74 17.53 -1.80
N GLY A 90 -19.84 17.44 -0.82
CA GLY A 90 -20.10 17.51 0.63
C GLY A 90 -21.30 16.75 1.23
N GLY A 91 -21.09 15.50 1.63
CA GLY A 91 -21.92 14.79 2.61
C GLY A 91 -21.07 13.99 3.61
N PHE A 92 -21.48 13.91 4.88
CA PHE A 92 -20.79 13.16 5.95
C PHE A 92 -20.94 11.64 5.73
N THR A 93 -20.26 11.07 4.74
CA THR A 93 -20.52 9.66 4.37
C THR A 93 -19.64 8.65 5.10
N HIS A 94 -18.43 9.01 5.56
CA HIS A 94 -17.54 8.05 6.24
C HIS A 94 -16.70 8.67 7.37
N SER A 95 -16.68 8.00 8.53
CA SER A 95 -15.73 8.23 9.62
C SER A 95 -14.49 7.35 9.40
N ALA A 96 -13.29 7.91 9.61
CA ALA A 96 -12.07 7.11 9.60
C ALA A 96 -11.62 6.82 11.04
N PRO A 97 -11.11 5.61 11.31
CA PRO A 97 -10.56 5.29 12.62
C PRO A 97 -9.30 6.12 12.87
N VAL A 98 -9.18 6.64 14.09
CA VAL A 98 -7.96 7.32 14.55
C VAL A 98 -7.12 6.32 15.33
N ARG A 99 -5.86 6.15 14.92
CA ARG A 99 -4.87 5.42 15.71
C ARG A 99 -4.06 6.43 16.51
N SER A 100 -3.91 6.18 17.81
CA SER A 100 -3.17 7.04 18.71
C SER A 100 -1.91 6.35 19.20
N PHE A 101 -0.84 7.13 19.34
CA PHE A 101 0.43 6.64 19.86
C PHE A 101 1.01 7.63 20.85
N VAL A 102 1.62 7.15 21.94
CA VAL A 102 2.33 7.98 22.91
C VAL A 102 3.83 7.89 22.65
N CYS A 103 4.52 9.03 22.69
CA CYS A 103 5.98 9.04 22.63
C CYS A 103 6.58 8.61 23.97
N SER A 104 7.40 7.56 23.95
CA SER A 104 8.15 7.08 25.12
C SER A 104 9.17 8.08 25.67
N THR A 105 9.60 9.05 24.86
CA THR A 105 10.63 10.04 25.25
C THR A 105 10.03 11.34 25.80
N CYS A 106 9.00 11.89 25.15
CA CYS A 106 8.44 13.20 25.51
C CYS A 106 6.99 13.15 26.02
N GLY A 107 6.34 11.98 26.05
CA GLY A 107 4.99 11.80 26.58
C GLY A 107 3.85 12.34 25.70
N PHE A 108 4.14 12.99 24.56
CA PHE A 108 3.11 13.52 23.67
C PHE A 108 2.34 12.41 22.96
N ILE A 109 1.04 12.63 22.78
CA ILE A 109 0.14 11.76 22.01
C ILE A 109 0.10 12.24 20.56
N HIS A 110 0.41 11.32 19.64
CA HIS A 110 0.34 11.49 18.20
C HIS A 110 -0.86 10.73 17.65
N ASN A 111 -1.78 11.45 17.00
CA ASN A 111 -2.96 10.87 16.36
C ASN A 111 -2.74 10.77 14.86
N PHE A 112 -3.04 9.61 14.28
CA PHE A 112 -2.95 9.34 12.86
C PHE A 112 -4.29 8.87 12.35
N VAL A 113 -4.78 9.51 11.29
CA VAL A 113 -5.96 9.05 10.56
C VAL A 113 -5.53 7.87 9.68
N ASP A 114 -6.17 6.72 9.87
CA ASP A 114 -5.89 5.56 9.03
C ASP A 114 -6.77 5.62 7.77
N ILE A 115 -6.20 6.13 6.68
CA ILE A 115 -6.89 6.28 5.38
C ILE A 115 -6.84 4.97 4.58
N THR A 116 -6.34 3.87 5.15
CA THR A 116 -6.49 2.56 4.51
C THR A 116 -7.97 2.24 4.43
N ALA A 117 -8.49 2.04 3.22
CA ALA A 117 -9.84 1.53 3.02
C ALA A 117 -10.07 0.36 3.99
N PRO A 118 -11.21 0.31 4.69
CA PRO A 118 -11.47 -0.83 5.57
C PRO A 118 -11.25 -2.08 4.73
N ALA A 119 -10.30 -2.92 5.14
CA ALA A 119 -10.22 -4.29 4.64
C ALA A 119 -11.65 -4.81 4.78
N SER A 120 -12.27 -5.10 3.64
CA SER A 120 -13.68 -5.46 3.50
C SER A 120 -14.14 -6.16 4.77
N ALA A 121 -15.10 -5.54 5.49
CA ALA A 121 -15.85 -6.26 6.49
C ALA A 121 -16.26 -7.59 5.82
N GLY A 122 -15.74 -8.70 6.36
CA GLY A 122 -16.17 -10.03 5.91
C GLY A 122 -17.70 -10.09 5.95
N PRO A 123 -18.33 -10.96 5.17
CA PRO A 123 -19.78 -11.08 5.19
C PRO A 123 -20.17 -11.30 6.66
N GLY A 124 -20.92 -10.33 7.21
CA GLY A 124 -21.46 -10.45 8.56
C GLY A 124 -22.24 -11.77 8.66
N PRO A 125 -22.29 -12.40 9.83
CA PRO A 125 -23.13 -13.58 9.99
C PRO A 125 -24.56 -13.14 9.68
N GLY A 126 -25.19 -13.87 8.77
CA GLY A 126 -26.55 -13.57 8.35
C GLY A 126 -27.51 -13.63 9.51
N GLU A 127 -28.44 -12.66 9.52
CA GLU A 127 -29.80 -12.79 10.01
C GLU A 127 -30.74 -12.11 9.00
#